data_AF-A4H8S2-F1
#
_entry.id   AF-A4H8S2-F1
#
_cell.length_a   1.000
_cell.length_b   1.000
_cell.length_c   1.000
_cell.angle_alpha   90.00
_cell.angle_beta   90.00
_cell.angle_gamma   90.00
#
_symmetry.space_group_name_H-M   'P 1'
#
loop_
_entity.id
_entity.type
_entity.pdbx_description
1 polymer ?
#
loop_
_entity_poly.entity_id
_entity_poly.type
_entity_poly.pdbx_seq_one_letter_code
_entity_poly.pdbx_strand_id
1 'polypeptide(L)'
;MGRRRTRTGGSRQIAGTQKRAFQETAALKDAKRRLKGRCEDDLHSLHDAIQKADLEDAEALKRYATQKEKSEQLMAENVERQSEAWRKIQELERALQRLGTERFEEVKRRIEENDREERRRVEYQQFLDVCGQHKKLLELSVYNCDLALRCTGMVEELVAESCSAIKSRHDKMGEELAELRLQVHQEYLEAFRRLYKTLGQLVYKKEKRLEEIDRQIRTTHIQLEFAIETFDPNAKKHSDTKKELYKLRAQVEEELEMLKDKMAQSLEMFGPTEDALHQAGIEFVHPAEEVEDGNLSRRSKIVEYRAHLAKQEEVKIAAEREELKRAKVLQSQQYRGKTVHQITE
;
A
#
# COMPACT_ATOMS: atom_id res chain seq x y z
N MET A 1 -217.95 74.40 12.33
CA MET A 1 -216.90 75.04 13.16
C MET A 1 -215.75 74.05 13.30
N GLY A 2 -214.47 74.31 13.04
CA GLY A 2 -213.75 75.50 12.63
C GLY A 2 -212.23 75.24 12.68
N ARG A 3 -211.51 75.85 11.74
CA ARG A 3 -210.11 76.38 11.80
C ARG A 3 -208.94 75.35 11.76
N ARG A 4 -208.19 75.27 10.65
CA ARG A 4 -207.00 76.09 10.22
C ARG A 4 -205.72 75.65 10.98
N ARG A 5 -204.54 75.38 10.39
CA ARG A 5 -203.86 75.92 9.19
C ARG A 5 -202.50 75.20 8.96
N THR A 6 -202.09 75.00 7.69
CA THR A 6 -200.72 75.14 7.08
C THR A 6 -199.56 74.22 7.53
N ARG A 7 -198.59 73.79 6.70
CA ARG A 7 -198.23 74.04 5.29
C ARG A 7 -197.16 73.02 4.83
N THR A 8 -197.35 72.55 3.61
CA THR A 8 -196.41 72.07 2.57
C THR A 8 -194.93 72.48 2.68
N GLY A 9 -194.01 71.50 2.67
CA GLY A 9 -192.55 71.70 2.49
C GLY A 9 -191.70 70.45 2.27
N GLY A 10 -192.29 69.26 2.12
CA GLY A 10 -191.61 67.96 2.31
C GLY A 10 -191.09 67.19 1.08
N SER A 11 -190.97 67.75 -0.14
CA SER A 11 -190.59 66.92 -1.30
C SER A 11 -189.54 67.52 -2.27
N ARG A 12 -189.40 68.85 -2.36
CA ARG A 12 -188.39 69.48 -3.27
C ARG A 12 -186.96 69.56 -2.70
N GLN A 13 -186.78 69.60 -1.38
CA GLN A 13 -185.45 69.67 -0.77
C GLN A 13 -184.66 68.35 -0.83
N ILE A 14 -185.35 67.20 -0.85
CA ILE A 14 -184.74 65.86 -0.89
C ILE A 14 -184.18 65.55 -2.29
N ALA A 15 -184.91 65.87 -3.35
CA ALA A 15 -184.43 65.66 -4.73
C ALA A 15 -183.21 66.55 -5.07
N GLY A 16 -183.15 67.77 -4.52
CA GLY A 16 -182.03 68.70 -4.72
C GLY A 16 -180.74 68.30 -4.00
N THR A 17 -180.84 67.63 -2.84
CA THR A 17 -179.69 67.05 -2.13
C THR A 17 -179.18 65.80 -2.83
N GLN A 18 -180.09 64.97 -3.36
CA GLN A 18 -179.72 63.76 -4.10
C GLN A 18 -178.89 64.08 -5.36
N LYS A 19 -179.26 65.12 -6.12
CA LYS A 19 -178.54 65.51 -7.35
C LYS A 19 -177.14 66.08 -7.08
N ARG A 20 -176.97 66.84 -5.98
CA ARG A 20 -175.66 67.34 -5.53
C ARG A 20 -174.75 66.22 -5.03
N ALA A 21 -175.30 65.28 -4.25
CA ALA A 21 -174.57 64.11 -3.79
C ALA A 21 -174.07 63.23 -4.95
N PHE A 22 -174.87 63.07 -6.01
CA PHE A 22 -174.46 62.32 -7.21
C PHE A 22 -173.36 63.01 -8.02
N GLN A 23 -173.37 64.34 -8.13
CA GLN A 23 -172.29 65.08 -8.80
C GLN A 23 -170.99 65.05 -8.00
N GLU A 24 -171.06 65.19 -6.68
CA GLU A 24 -169.88 65.08 -5.81
C GLU A 24 -169.31 63.65 -5.82
N THR A 25 -170.14 62.61 -5.76
CA THR A 25 -169.64 61.22 -5.86
C THR A 25 -169.02 60.90 -7.23
N ALA A 26 -169.52 61.49 -8.32
CA ALA A 26 -168.92 61.33 -9.63
C ALA A 26 -167.53 61.99 -9.72
N ALA A 27 -167.39 63.23 -9.23
CA ALA A 27 -166.10 63.92 -9.17
C ALA A 27 -165.09 63.19 -8.27
N LEU A 28 -165.55 62.64 -7.14
CA LEU A 28 -164.73 61.86 -6.22
C LEU A 28 -164.28 60.53 -6.83
N LYS A 29 -165.15 59.86 -7.61
CA LYS A 29 -164.80 58.65 -8.37
C LYS A 29 -163.75 58.93 -9.44
N ASP A 30 -163.86 60.02 -10.18
CA ASP A 30 -162.87 60.38 -11.20
C ASP A 30 -161.52 60.81 -10.60
N ALA A 31 -161.54 61.58 -9.51
CA ALA A 31 -160.31 61.93 -8.78
C ALA A 31 -159.61 60.68 -8.23
N LYS A 32 -160.37 59.71 -7.70
CA LYS A 32 -159.84 58.43 -7.22
C LYS A 32 -159.33 57.55 -8.36
N ARG A 33 -159.97 57.54 -9.54
CA ARG A 33 -159.44 56.84 -10.73
C ARG A 33 -158.12 57.42 -11.21
N ARG A 34 -157.97 58.75 -11.26
CA ARG A 34 -156.70 59.39 -11.65
C ARG A 34 -155.59 59.18 -10.63
N LEU A 35 -155.92 59.20 -9.34
CA LEU A 35 -154.95 58.87 -8.30
C LEU A 35 -154.52 57.40 -8.39
N LYS A 36 -155.49 56.49 -8.59
CA LYS A 36 -155.22 55.07 -8.80
C LYS A 36 -154.30 54.84 -10.01
N GLY A 37 -154.59 55.45 -11.16
CA GLY A 37 -153.74 55.34 -12.35
C GLY A 37 -152.31 55.81 -12.11
N ARG A 38 -152.11 56.96 -11.43
CA ARG A 38 -150.77 57.43 -11.06
C ARG A 38 -150.05 56.48 -10.10
N CYS A 39 -150.74 55.94 -9.10
CA CYS A 39 -150.15 54.96 -8.20
C CYS A 39 -149.82 53.63 -8.91
N GLU A 40 -150.60 53.23 -9.90
CA GLU A 40 -150.32 52.05 -10.74
C GLU A 40 -149.09 52.29 -11.62
N ASP A 41 -148.97 53.47 -12.25
CA ASP A 41 -147.80 53.86 -13.05
C ASP A 41 -146.53 53.97 -12.20
N ASP A 42 -146.62 54.56 -11.00
CA ASP A 42 -145.51 54.66 -10.05
C ASP A 42 -145.09 53.28 -9.52
N LEU A 43 -146.06 52.40 -9.22
CA LEU A 43 -145.78 51.01 -8.82
C LEU A 43 -145.08 50.24 -9.95
N HIS A 44 -145.48 50.45 -11.20
CA HIS A 44 -144.84 49.80 -12.34
C HIS A 44 -143.40 50.32 -12.52
N SER A 45 -143.20 51.63 -12.44
CA SER A 45 -141.87 52.25 -12.51
C SER A 45 -140.95 51.79 -11.38
N LEU A 46 -141.47 51.60 -10.17
CA LEU A 46 -140.72 51.04 -9.04
C LEU A 46 -140.40 49.55 -9.24
N HIS A 47 -141.33 48.75 -9.76
CA HIS A 47 -141.04 47.35 -10.08
C HIS A 47 -139.93 47.23 -11.12
N ASP A 48 -139.98 48.02 -12.18
CA ASP A 48 -138.94 48.04 -13.23
C ASP A 48 -137.59 48.49 -12.65
N ALA A 49 -137.57 49.50 -11.78
CA ALA A 49 -136.35 49.98 -11.13
C ALA A 49 -135.75 48.94 -10.17
N ILE A 50 -136.59 48.24 -9.39
CA ILE A 50 -136.16 47.16 -8.48
C ILE A 50 -135.60 46.00 -9.31
N GLN A 51 -136.31 45.55 -10.34
CA GLN A 51 -135.86 44.45 -11.19
C GLN A 51 -134.54 44.77 -11.88
N LYS A 52 -134.36 46.02 -12.34
CA LYS A 52 -133.09 46.47 -12.92
C LYS A 52 -131.96 46.49 -11.88
N ALA A 53 -132.21 46.99 -10.68
CA ALA A 53 -131.23 46.99 -9.60
C ALA A 53 -130.84 45.57 -9.17
N ASP A 54 -131.81 44.65 -9.07
CA ASP A 54 -131.57 43.24 -8.74
C ASP A 54 -130.72 42.54 -9.82
N LEU A 55 -130.95 42.84 -11.11
CA LEU A 55 -130.14 42.34 -12.21
C LEU A 55 -128.71 42.90 -12.17
N GLU A 56 -128.56 44.20 -11.93
CA GLU A 56 -127.24 44.85 -11.80
C GLU A 56 -126.46 44.32 -10.59
N ASP A 57 -127.11 44.12 -9.44
CA ASP A 57 -126.49 43.53 -8.25
C ASP A 57 -126.12 42.06 -8.48
N ALA A 58 -126.99 41.27 -9.12
CA ALA A 58 -126.67 39.89 -9.49
C ALA A 58 -125.47 39.80 -10.45
N GLU A 59 -125.38 40.69 -11.43
CA GLU A 59 -124.21 40.79 -12.31
C GLU A 59 -122.95 41.22 -11.58
N ALA A 60 -123.05 42.20 -10.68
CA ALA A 60 -121.93 42.67 -9.87
C ALA A 60 -121.41 41.59 -8.92
N LEU A 61 -122.30 40.85 -8.25
CA LEU A 61 -121.98 39.69 -7.42
C LEU A 61 -121.30 38.59 -8.23
N LYS A 62 -121.79 38.30 -9.45
CA LYS A 62 -121.17 37.31 -10.35
C LYS A 62 -119.77 37.75 -10.78
N ARG A 63 -119.59 39.02 -11.17
CA ARG A 63 -118.28 39.58 -11.53
C ARG A 63 -117.31 39.53 -10.35
N TYR A 64 -117.76 39.94 -9.16
CA TYR A 64 -116.96 39.86 -7.94
C TYR A 64 -116.57 38.41 -7.61
N ALA A 65 -117.51 37.47 -7.67
CA ALA A 65 -117.24 36.05 -7.42
C ALA A 65 -116.18 35.50 -8.37
N THR A 66 -116.31 35.76 -9.69
CA THR A 66 -115.33 35.31 -10.68
C THR A 66 -113.95 35.97 -10.52
N GLN A 67 -113.90 37.26 -10.15
CA GLN A 67 -112.62 37.94 -9.86
C GLN A 67 -111.98 37.41 -8.59
N LYS A 68 -112.78 37.17 -7.54
CA LYS A 68 -112.32 36.58 -6.28
C LYS A 68 -111.74 35.19 -6.50
N GLU A 69 -112.42 34.32 -7.23
CA GLU A 69 -111.93 32.97 -7.57
C GLU A 69 -110.60 33.03 -8.34
N LYS A 70 -110.49 33.89 -9.36
CA LYS A 70 -109.22 34.09 -10.08
C LYS A 70 -108.10 34.61 -9.19
N SER A 71 -108.41 35.55 -8.29
CA SER A 71 -107.43 36.08 -7.34
C SER A 71 -106.98 35.01 -6.35
N GLU A 72 -107.90 34.19 -5.84
CA GLU A 72 -107.59 33.08 -4.93
C GLU A 72 -106.72 32.03 -5.62
N GLN A 73 -107.03 31.68 -6.88
CA GLN A 73 -106.19 30.79 -7.70
C GLN A 73 -104.78 31.34 -7.91
N LEU A 74 -104.66 32.61 -8.31
CA LEU A 74 -103.34 33.25 -8.48
C LEU A 74 -102.54 33.30 -7.18
N MET A 75 -103.19 33.58 -6.05
CA MET A 75 -102.54 33.56 -4.75
C MET A 75 -102.06 32.16 -4.37
N ALA A 76 -102.88 31.13 -4.60
CA ALA A 76 -102.51 29.74 -4.35
C ALA A 76 -101.30 29.31 -5.22
N GLU A 77 -101.34 29.57 -6.53
CA GLU A 77 -100.23 29.29 -7.44
C GLU A 77 -98.95 30.05 -7.05
N ASN A 78 -99.09 31.31 -6.61
CA ASN A 78 -97.95 32.11 -6.19
C ASN A 78 -97.29 31.51 -4.93
N VAL A 79 -98.09 31.11 -3.94
CA VAL A 79 -97.60 30.45 -2.72
C VAL A 79 -96.91 29.12 -3.04
N GLU A 80 -97.45 28.34 -3.98
CA GLU A 80 -96.81 27.10 -4.44
C GLU A 80 -95.46 27.37 -5.10
N ARG A 81 -95.40 28.32 -6.06
CA ARG A 81 -94.13 28.72 -6.72
C ARG A 81 -93.10 29.29 -5.75
N GLN A 82 -93.53 30.10 -4.77
CA GLN A 82 -92.66 30.58 -3.71
C GLN A 82 -92.11 29.41 -2.87
N SER A 83 -92.95 28.43 -2.53
CA SER A 83 -92.54 27.24 -1.79
C SER A 83 -91.54 26.39 -2.56
N GLU A 84 -91.71 26.25 -3.88
CA GLU A 84 -90.73 25.59 -4.76
C GLU A 84 -89.40 26.36 -4.83
N ALA A 85 -89.44 27.68 -4.97
CA ALA A 85 -88.24 28.51 -4.96
C ALA A 85 -87.48 28.37 -3.64
N TRP A 86 -88.19 28.34 -2.50
CA TRP A 86 -87.60 28.09 -1.19
C TRP A 86 -86.94 26.72 -1.08
N ARG A 87 -87.58 25.66 -1.61
CA ARG A 87 -86.96 24.32 -1.64
C ARG A 87 -85.67 24.32 -2.46
N LYS A 88 -85.67 24.97 -3.64
CA LYS A 88 -84.46 25.11 -4.48
C LYS A 88 -83.34 25.86 -3.76
N ILE A 89 -83.67 26.93 -3.02
CA ILE A 89 -82.68 27.67 -2.21
C ILE A 89 -82.06 26.76 -1.15
N GLN A 90 -82.88 25.98 -0.43
CA GLN A 90 -82.38 25.03 0.58
C GLN A 90 -81.52 23.91 -0.03
N GLU A 91 -81.88 23.41 -1.22
CA GLU A 91 -81.08 22.42 -1.94
C GLU A 91 -79.72 22.98 -2.36
N LEU A 92 -79.70 24.21 -2.89
CA LEU A 92 -78.47 24.92 -3.24
C LEU A 92 -77.60 25.20 -2.02
N GLU A 93 -78.18 25.59 -0.89
CA GLU A 93 -77.45 25.76 0.37
C GLU A 93 -76.78 24.46 0.81
N ARG A 94 -77.52 23.34 0.79
CA ARG A 94 -76.96 22.01 1.11
C ARG A 94 -75.89 21.57 0.12
N ALA A 95 -76.00 21.95 -1.15
CA ALA A 95 -74.97 21.68 -2.16
C ALA A 95 -73.71 22.52 -1.88
N LEU A 96 -73.86 23.80 -1.55
CA LEU A 96 -72.74 24.68 -1.18
C LEU A 96 -72.02 24.19 0.08
N GLN A 97 -72.74 23.71 1.10
CA GLN A 97 -72.14 23.12 2.30
C GLN A 97 -71.31 21.88 1.96
N ARG A 98 -71.84 20.96 1.14
CA ARG A 98 -71.12 19.76 0.67
C ARG A 98 -69.86 20.12 -0.12
N LEU A 99 -69.97 21.02 -1.09
CA LEU A 99 -68.82 21.52 -1.85
C LEU A 99 -67.80 22.23 -0.95
N GLY A 100 -68.26 22.92 0.09
CA GLY A 100 -67.39 23.51 1.12
C GLY A 100 -66.59 22.47 1.88
N THR A 101 -67.23 21.38 2.31
CA THR A 101 -66.56 20.24 2.97
C THR A 101 -65.58 19.54 2.04
N GLU A 102 -65.99 19.20 0.82
CA GLU A 102 -65.13 18.56 -0.19
C GLU A 102 -63.89 19.42 -0.49
N ARG A 103 -64.07 20.73 -0.66
CA ARG A 103 -62.96 21.67 -0.84
C ARG A 103 -62.03 21.69 0.37
N PHE A 104 -62.57 21.71 1.58
CA PHE A 104 -61.76 21.71 2.80
C PHE A 104 -60.93 20.43 2.95
N GLU A 105 -61.54 19.26 2.72
CA GLU A 105 -60.86 17.97 2.75
C GLU A 105 -59.75 17.89 1.69
N GLU A 106 -60.01 18.38 0.48
CA GLU A 106 -59.00 18.43 -0.59
C GLU A 106 -57.83 19.36 -0.24
N VAL A 107 -58.10 20.54 0.35
CA VAL A 107 -57.04 21.44 0.82
C VAL A 107 -56.19 20.75 1.88
N LYS A 108 -56.82 20.07 2.84
CA LYS A 108 -56.11 19.32 3.88
C LYS A 108 -55.24 18.21 3.27
N ARG A 109 -55.79 17.42 2.34
CA ARG A 109 -55.05 16.37 1.61
C ARG A 109 -53.83 16.93 0.89
N ARG A 110 -53.97 18.07 0.20
CA ARG A 110 -52.87 18.74 -0.51
C ARG A 110 -51.78 19.26 0.43
N ILE A 111 -52.15 19.82 1.58
CA ILE A 111 -51.17 20.25 2.58
C ILE A 111 -50.34 19.05 3.06
N GLU A 112 -51.00 17.94 3.41
CA GLU A 112 -50.30 16.73 3.85
C GLU A 112 -49.41 16.12 2.76
N GLU A 113 -49.87 16.11 1.50
CA GLU A 113 -49.09 15.64 0.36
C GLU A 113 -47.86 16.52 0.11
N ASN A 114 -48.03 17.84 0.16
CA ASN A 114 -46.93 18.79 0.01
C ASN A 114 -45.90 18.65 1.16
N ASP A 115 -46.35 18.47 2.39
CA ASP A 115 -45.46 18.24 3.54
C ASP A 115 -44.67 16.94 3.40
N ARG A 116 -45.30 15.86 2.91
CA ARG A 116 -44.61 14.58 2.63
C ARG A 116 -43.57 14.75 1.52
N GLU A 117 -43.93 15.44 0.44
CA GLU A 117 -43.02 15.67 -0.69
C GLU A 117 -41.84 16.56 -0.29
N GLU A 118 -42.05 17.60 0.51
CA GLU A 118 -40.97 18.45 1.00
C GLU A 118 -40.02 17.69 1.93
N ARG A 119 -40.56 16.85 2.83
CA ARG A 119 -39.72 15.95 3.66
C ARG A 119 -38.89 15.01 2.80
N ARG A 120 -39.50 14.35 1.80
CA ARG A 120 -38.81 13.45 0.87
C ARG A 120 -37.67 14.17 0.15
N ARG A 121 -37.88 15.41 -0.28
CA ARG A 121 -36.84 16.23 -0.94
C ARG A 121 -35.67 16.54 -0.01
N VAL A 122 -35.95 16.96 1.23
CA VAL A 122 -34.91 17.24 2.23
C VAL A 122 -34.12 15.98 2.57
N GLU A 123 -34.80 14.85 2.82
CA GLU A 123 -34.15 13.57 3.12
C GLU A 123 -33.28 13.08 1.96
N TYR A 124 -33.78 13.18 0.72
CA TYR A 124 -33.00 12.81 -0.46
C TYR A 124 -31.76 13.69 -0.63
N GLN A 125 -31.86 15.00 -0.41
CA GLN A 125 -30.71 15.89 -0.47
C GLN A 125 -29.66 15.55 0.60
N GLN A 126 -30.10 15.30 1.84
CA GLN A 126 -29.20 14.86 2.93
C GLN A 126 -28.50 13.54 2.57
N PHE A 127 -29.24 12.59 2.00
CA PHE A 127 -28.66 11.34 1.52
C PHE A 127 -27.57 11.58 0.46
N LEU A 128 -27.84 12.44 -0.53
CA LEU A 128 -26.86 12.78 -1.56
C LEU A 128 -25.62 13.45 -0.98
N ASP A 129 -25.77 14.33 0.01
CA ASP A 129 -24.65 15.00 0.66
C ASP A 129 -23.76 14.00 1.41
N VAL A 130 -24.36 13.08 2.18
CA VAL A 130 -23.63 12.03 2.92
C VAL A 130 -22.94 11.06 1.96
N CYS A 131 -23.65 10.56 0.94
CA CYS A 131 -23.07 9.67 -0.05
C CYS A 131 -21.96 10.36 -0.86
N GLY A 132 -22.13 11.66 -1.18
CA GLY A 132 -21.13 12.46 -1.88
C GLY A 132 -19.85 12.65 -1.06
N GLN A 133 -19.97 12.92 0.24
CA GLN A 133 -18.82 12.99 1.15
C GLN A 133 -18.13 11.64 1.28
N HIS A 134 -18.88 10.57 1.50
CA HIS A 134 -18.33 9.23 1.64
C HIS A 134 -17.61 8.76 0.36
N LYS A 135 -18.19 9.04 -0.82
CA LYS A 135 -17.56 8.77 -2.11
C LYS A 135 -16.20 9.44 -2.23
N LYS A 136 -16.09 10.74 -1.90
CA LYS A 136 -14.81 11.48 -1.95
C LYS A 136 -13.75 10.88 -1.03
N LEU A 137 -14.15 10.45 0.18
CA LEU A 137 -13.23 9.80 1.13
C LEU A 137 -12.74 8.45 0.60
N LEU A 138 -13.61 7.67 -0.04
CA LEU A 138 -13.22 6.41 -0.68
C LEU A 138 -12.27 6.65 -1.86
N GLU A 139 -12.55 7.62 -2.72
CA GLU A 139 -11.67 8.00 -3.84
C GLU A 139 -10.27 8.41 -3.34
N LEU A 140 -10.20 9.21 -2.27
CA LEU A 140 -8.93 9.58 -1.64
C LEU A 140 -8.21 8.37 -1.03
N SER A 141 -8.95 7.45 -0.42
CA SER A 141 -8.38 6.23 0.17
C SER A 141 -7.77 5.33 -0.89
N VAL A 142 -8.48 5.12 -2.01
CA VAL A 142 -7.98 4.36 -3.16
C VAL A 142 -6.71 5.02 -3.71
N TYR A 143 -6.73 6.33 -3.93
CA TYR A 143 -5.55 7.06 -4.41
C TYR A 143 -4.33 6.92 -3.47
N ASN A 144 -4.55 7.00 -2.16
CA ASN A 144 -3.48 6.82 -1.17
C ASN A 144 -2.94 5.39 -1.18
N CYS A 145 -3.81 4.38 -1.34
CA CYS A 145 -3.38 2.98 -1.50
C CYS A 145 -2.55 2.79 -2.77
N ASP A 146 -2.95 3.37 -3.91
CA ASP A 146 -2.19 3.30 -5.17
C ASP A 146 -0.81 3.97 -5.05
N LEU A 147 -0.72 5.07 -4.28
CA LEU A 147 0.56 5.70 -3.99
C LEU A 147 1.44 4.83 -3.09
N ALA A 148 0.85 4.25 -2.03
CA ALA A 148 1.57 3.36 -1.13
C ALA A 148 2.13 2.13 -1.86
N LEU A 149 1.34 1.48 -2.72
CA LEU A 149 1.77 0.35 -3.53
C LEU A 149 2.96 0.71 -4.44
N ARG A 150 2.94 1.89 -5.07
CA ARG A 150 4.07 2.37 -5.89
C ARG A 150 5.31 2.61 -5.04
N CYS A 151 5.19 3.28 -3.90
CA CYS A 151 6.32 3.51 -3.00
C CYS A 151 6.90 2.20 -2.47
N THR A 152 6.06 1.23 -2.11
CA THR A 152 6.51 -0.10 -1.68
C THR A 152 7.26 -0.81 -2.79
N GLY A 153 6.76 -0.81 -4.03
CA GLY A 153 7.48 -1.41 -5.17
C GLY A 153 8.87 -0.79 -5.39
N MET A 154 8.99 0.54 -5.29
CA MET A 154 10.29 1.21 -5.39
C MET A 154 11.26 0.81 -4.27
N VAL A 155 10.76 0.61 -3.05
CA VAL A 155 11.58 0.15 -1.91
C VAL A 155 12.01 -1.30 -2.13
N GLU A 156 11.13 -2.17 -2.63
CA GLU A 156 11.46 -3.55 -2.97
C GLU A 156 12.58 -3.63 -4.02
N GLU A 157 12.47 -2.85 -5.10
CA GLU A 157 13.51 -2.76 -6.14
C GLU A 157 14.83 -2.26 -5.56
N LEU A 158 14.81 -1.17 -4.78
CA LEU A 158 16.01 -0.62 -4.14
C LEU A 158 16.72 -1.65 -3.24
N VAL A 159 15.95 -2.40 -2.45
CA VAL A 159 16.49 -3.44 -1.56
C VAL A 159 17.09 -4.59 -2.38
N ALA A 160 16.38 -5.05 -3.42
CA ALA A 160 16.86 -6.13 -4.28
C ALA A 160 18.17 -5.77 -5.01
N GLU A 161 18.24 -4.57 -5.57
CA GLU A 161 19.45 -4.05 -6.22
C GLU A 161 20.59 -3.89 -5.22
N SER A 162 20.31 -3.33 -4.04
CA SER A 162 21.32 -3.13 -2.99
C SER A 162 21.90 -4.45 -2.49
N CYS A 163 21.05 -5.45 -2.22
CA CYS A 163 21.50 -6.78 -1.81
C CYS A 163 22.35 -7.46 -2.89
N SER A 164 21.94 -7.34 -4.16
CA SER A 164 22.69 -7.88 -5.30
C SER A 164 24.06 -7.21 -5.45
N ALA A 165 24.11 -5.88 -5.30
CA ALA A 165 25.35 -5.10 -5.35
C ALA A 165 26.30 -5.45 -4.19
N ILE A 166 25.78 -5.61 -2.98
CA ILE A 166 26.57 -6.04 -1.81
C ILE A 166 27.15 -7.44 -2.05
N LYS A 167 26.32 -8.39 -2.50
CA LYS A 167 26.77 -9.75 -2.78
C LYS A 167 27.87 -9.78 -3.84
N SER A 168 27.66 -9.09 -4.97
CA SER A 168 28.66 -9.00 -6.03
C SER A 168 29.98 -8.39 -5.55
N ARG A 169 29.94 -7.33 -4.72
CA ARG A 169 31.15 -6.72 -4.13
C ARG A 169 31.84 -7.67 -3.16
N HIS A 170 31.07 -8.37 -2.31
CA HIS A 170 31.60 -9.32 -1.37
C HIS A 170 32.31 -10.48 -2.08
N ASP A 171 31.67 -11.05 -3.10
CA ASP A 171 32.23 -12.18 -3.86
C ASP A 171 33.52 -11.74 -4.56
N LYS A 172 33.51 -10.58 -5.23
CA LYS A 172 34.70 -10.01 -5.87
C LYS A 172 35.84 -9.74 -4.87
N MET A 173 35.53 -9.17 -3.71
CA MET A 173 36.51 -8.94 -2.66
C MET A 173 37.06 -10.26 -2.10
N GLY A 174 36.22 -11.30 -2.01
CA GLY A 174 36.62 -12.65 -1.64
C GLY A 174 37.64 -13.25 -2.60
N GLU A 175 37.41 -13.08 -3.91
CA GLU A 175 38.33 -13.47 -4.98
C GLU A 175 39.65 -12.69 -4.90
N GLU A 176 39.59 -11.35 -4.83
CA GLU A 176 40.76 -10.48 -4.71
C GLU A 176 41.60 -10.83 -3.45
N LEU A 177 40.96 -11.13 -2.33
CA LEU A 177 41.65 -11.56 -1.10
C LEU A 177 42.23 -12.97 -1.20
N ALA A 178 41.64 -13.86 -1.98
CA ALA A 178 42.19 -15.19 -2.23
C ALA A 178 43.44 -15.09 -3.12
N GLU A 179 43.39 -14.27 -4.18
CA GLU A 179 44.53 -13.98 -5.04
C GLU A 179 45.68 -13.33 -4.26
N LEU A 180 45.39 -12.33 -3.42
CA LEU A 180 46.41 -11.66 -2.62
C LEU A 180 47.06 -12.62 -1.61
N ARG A 181 46.26 -13.49 -0.96
CA ARG A 181 46.79 -14.52 -0.06
C ARG A 181 47.74 -15.48 -0.79
N LEU A 182 47.36 -15.88 -2.01
CA LEU A 182 48.20 -16.74 -2.83
C LEU A 182 49.52 -16.07 -3.21
N GLN A 183 49.48 -14.78 -3.61
CA GLN A 183 50.68 -14.00 -3.91
C GLN A 183 51.62 -13.91 -2.71
N VAL A 184 51.11 -13.66 -1.50
CA VAL A 184 51.92 -13.63 -0.28
C VAL A 184 52.62 -14.96 -0.04
N HIS A 185 51.95 -16.09 -0.24
CA HIS A 185 52.56 -17.41 -0.11
C HIS A 185 53.64 -17.67 -1.17
N GLN A 186 53.45 -17.22 -2.41
CA GLN A 186 54.47 -17.31 -3.46
C GLN A 186 55.71 -16.46 -3.11
N GLU A 187 55.52 -15.23 -2.64
CA GLU A 187 56.61 -14.36 -2.18
C GLU A 187 57.35 -14.97 -0.99
N TYR A 188 56.62 -15.55 -0.04
CA TYR A 188 57.21 -16.24 1.10
C TYR A 188 58.03 -17.46 0.66
N LEU A 189 57.57 -18.25 -0.32
CA LEU A 189 58.36 -19.32 -0.93
C LEU A 189 59.67 -18.80 -1.51
N GLU A 190 59.66 -17.67 -2.22
CA GLU A 190 60.90 -17.09 -2.75
C GLU A 190 61.87 -16.68 -1.63
N ALA A 191 61.35 -16.02 -0.59
CA ALA A 191 62.14 -15.59 0.55
C ALA A 191 62.73 -16.80 1.30
N PHE A 192 61.90 -17.81 1.57
CA PHE A 192 62.31 -19.05 2.18
C PHE A 192 63.36 -19.78 1.35
N ARG A 193 63.17 -19.91 0.03
CA ARG A 193 64.15 -20.51 -0.89
C ARG A 193 65.51 -19.83 -0.79
N ARG A 194 65.55 -18.49 -0.80
CA ARG A 194 66.82 -17.72 -0.67
C ARG A 194 67.49 -17.97 0.69
N LEU A 195 66.71 -17.93 1.77
CA LEU A 195 67.20 -18.17 3.13
C LEU A 195 67.74 -19.59 3.29
N TYR A 196 66.94 -20.60 2.95
CA TYR A 196 67.25 -22.02 3.12
C TYR A 196 68.48 -22.43 2.31
N LYS A 197 68.59 -21.94 1.07
CA LYS A 197 69.77 -22.16 0.23
C LYS A 197 71.04 -21.55 0.81
N THR A 198 70.93 -20.37 1.43
CA THR A 198 72.05 -19.68 2.08
C THR A 198 72.48 -20.42 3.34
N LEU A 199 71.52 -20.82 4.18
CA LEU A 199 71.80 -21.63 5.38
C LEU A 199 72.44 -22.97 5.00
N GLY A 200 71.91 -23.68 4.02
CA GLY A 200 72.49 -24.94 3.54
C GLY A 200 73.91 -24.80 3.02
N GLN A 201 74.24 -23.68 2.36
CA GLN A 201 75.63 -23.36 1.98
C GLN A 201 76.55 -23.13 3.18
N LEU A 202 76.07 -22.41 4.20
CA LEU A 202 76.85 -22.13 5.40
C LEU A 202 77.08 -23.40 6.22
N VAL A 203 76.04 -24.22 6.42
CA VAL A 203 76.11 -25.53 7.07
C VAL A 203 77.16 -26.40 6.37
N TYR A 204 77.05 -26.56 5.04
CA TYR A 204 78.02 -27.35 4.28
C TYR A 204 79.48 -26.86 4.47
N LYS A 205 79.71 -25.54 4.43
CA LYS A 205 81.04 -24.97 4.65
C LYS A 205 81.55 -25.20 6.08
N LYS A 206 80.68 -25.07 7.08
CA LYS A 206 81.02 -25.28 8.50
C LYS A 206 81.31 -26.75 8.79
N GLU A 207 80.53 -27.68 8.23
CA GLU A 207 80.82 -29.12 8.29
C GLU A 207 82.20 -29.44 7.68
N LYS A 208 82.51 -28.87 6.51
CA LYS A 208 83.83 -29.07 5.88
C LYS A 208 84.96 -28.43 6.67
N ARG A 209 84.72 -27.29 7.30
CA ARG A 209 85.70 -26.65 8.21
C ARG A 209 85.93 -27.51 9.45
N LEU A 210 84.88 -28.10 10.01
CA LEU A 210 84.97 -28.99 11.17
C LEU A 210 85.77 -30.26 10.82
N GLU A 211 85.45 -30.92 9.70
CA GLU A 211 86.21 -32.07 9.18
C GLU A 211 87.71 -31.76 9.04
N GLU A 212 88.02 -30.55 8.57
CA GLU A 212 89.40 -30.10 8.38
C GLU A 212 90.10 -29.81 9.71
N ILE A 213 89.43 -29.16 10.67
CA ILE A 213 89.96 -28.97 12.03
C ILE A 213 90.22 -30.33 12.68
N ASP A 214 89.33 -31.31 12.54
CA ASP A 214 89.55 -32.66 13.05
C ASP A 214 90.77 -33.35 12.42
N ARG A 215 91.00 -33.16 11.10
CA ARG A 215 92.24 -33.64 10.45
C ARG A 215 93.48 -32.93 11.00
N GLN A 216 93.41 -31.62 11.21
CA GLN A 216 94.52 -30.83 11.77
C GLN A 216 94.83 -31.25 13.20
N ILE A 217 93.81 -31.51 14.03
CA ILE A 217 93.98 -32.05 15.39
C ILE A 217 94.68 -33.41 15.35
N ARG A 218 94.22 -34.33 14.48
CA ARG A 218 94.86 -35.65 14.32
C ARG A 218 96.32 -35.53 13.89
N THR A 219 96.60 -34.69 12.89
CA THR A 219 97.96 -34.48 12.38
C THR A 219 98.87 -33.85 13.44
N THR A 220 98.39 -32.81 14.13
CA THR A 220 99.13 -32.12 15.20
C THR A 220 99.36 -33.05 16.39
N HIS A 221 98.42 -33.94 16.70
CA HIS A 221 98.60 -34.95 17.73
C HIS A 221 99.72 -35.93 17.36
N ILE A 222 99.74 -36.44 16.14
CA ILE A 222 100.82 -37.32 15.66
C ILE A 222 102.18 -36.61 15.74
N GLN A 223 102.26 -35.35 15.28
CA GLN A 223 103.47 -34.53 15.38
C GLN A 223 103.92 -34.31 16.82
N LEU A 224 102.97 -34.09 17.74
CA LEU A 224 103.25 -33.97 19.16
C LEU A 224 103.83 -35.26 19.74
N GLU A 225 103.25 -36.42 19.45
CA GLU A 225 103.76 -37.72 19.94
C GLU A 225 105.18 -37.96 19.43
N PHE A 226 105.44 -37.77 18.13
CA PHE A 226 106.79 -37.88 17.57
C PHE A 226 107.78 -36.92 18.23
N ALA A 227 107.40 -35.64 18.40
CA ALA A 227 108.26 -34.65 19.03
C ALA A 227 108.59 -34.98 20.49
N ILE A 228 107.65 -35.59 21.22
CA ILE A 228 107.88 -36.11 22.58
C ILE A 228 108.86 -37.28 22.55
N GLU A 229 108.66 -38.25 21.66
CA GLU A 229 109.53 -39.44 21.52
C GLU A 229 110.97 -39.07 21.10
N THR A 230 111.15 -38.05 20.25
CA THR A 230 112.46 -37.61 19.77
C THR A 230 113.09 -36.49 20.63
N PHE A 231 112.47 -36.12 21.76
CA PHE A 231 112.88 -34.98 22.59
C PHE A 231 113.04 -33.66 21.81
N ASP A 232 112.20 -33.43 20.80
CA ASP A 232 112.21 -32.19 20.00
C ASP A 232 111.68 -31.02 20.87
N PRO A 233 112.44 -29.91 20.99
CA PRO A 233 112.01 -28.71 21.71
C PRO A 233 110.65 -28.13 21.26
N ASN A 234 110.20 -28.44 20.05
CA ASN A 234 108.93 -27.97 19.50
C ASN A 234 107.69 -28.71 20.04
N ALA A 235 107.84 -29.78 20.84
CA ALA A 235 106.71 -30.52 21.41
C ALA A 235 105.69 -29.60 22.13
N LYS A 236 106.17 -28.60 22.87
CA LYS A 236 105.31 -27.62 23.55
C LYS A 236 104.43 -26.83 22.57
N LYS A 237 104.97 -26.42 21.42
CA LYS A 237 104.22 -25.67 20.39
C LYS A 237 103.11 -26.53 19.78
N HIS A 238 103.37 -27.81 19.50
CA HIS A 238 102.34 -28.73 19.00
C HIS A 238 101.24 -28.98 20.04
N SER A 239 101.58 -29.06 21.33
CA SER A 239 100.60 -29.16 22.43
C SER A 239 99.70 -27.93 22.52
N ASP A 240 100.28 -26.72 22.49
CA ASP A 240 99.52 -25.47 22.54
C ASP A 240 98.64 -25.30 21.29
N THR A 241 99.17 -25.63 20.10
CA THR A 241 98.39 -25.62 18.84
C THR A 241 97.22 -26.60 18.89
N LYS A 242 97.42 -27.81 19.44
CA LYS A 242 96.36 -28.80 19.62
C LYS A 242 95.25 -28.27 20.53
N LYS A 243 95.59 -27.58 21.64
CA LYS A 243 94.59 -26.96 22.54
C LYS A 243 93.78 -25.87 21.84
N GLU A 244 94.43 -25.00 21.06
CA GLU A 244 93.74 -23.95 20.30
C GLU A 244 92.83 -24.54 19.21
N LEU A 245 93.25 -25.62 18.54
CA LEU A 245 92.42 -26.33 17.58
C LEU A 245 91.17 -26.94 18.24
N TYR A 246 91.25 -27.47 19.47
CA TYR A 246 90.06 -27.94 20.19
C TYR A 246 89.09 -26.82 20.56
N LYS A 247 89.59 -25.64 20.96
CA LYS A 247 88.73 -24.47 21.20
C LYS A 247 88.02 -24.03 19.93
N LEU A 248 88.77 -23.94 18.83
CA LEU A 248 88.21 -23.59 17.52
C LEU A 248 87.19 -24.64 17.04
N ARG A 249 87.45 -25.93 17.28
CA ARG A 249 86.51 -27.02 16.99
C ARG A 249 85.19 -26.82 17.72
N ALA A 250 85.24 -26.61 19.04
CA ALA A 250 84.04 -26.39 19.85
C ALA A 250 83.24 -25.17 19.38
N GLN A 251 83.92 -24.05 19.06
CA GLN A 251 83.27 -22.86 18.51
C GLN A 251 82.58 -23.15 17.17
N VAL A 252 83.24 -23.85 16.25
CA VAL A 252 82.65 -24.19 14.95
C VAL A 252 81.50 -25.19 15.08
N GLU A 253 81.55 -26.10 16.05
CA GLU A 253 80.44 -27.01 16.38
C GLU A 253 79.21 -26.25 16.89
N GLU A 254 79.39 -25.31 17.81
CA GLU A 254 78.29 -24.48 18.33
C GLU A 254 77.64 -23.64 17.21
N GLU A 255 78.46 -23.00 16.38
CA GLU A 255 77.96 -22.25 15.21
C GLU A 255 77.24 -23.16 14.20
N LEU A 256 77.71 -24.39 14.01
CA LEU A 256 77.08 -25.36 13.13
C LEU A 256 75.71 -25.78 13.67
N GLU A 257 75.61 -26.03 14.97
CA GLU A 257 74.34 -26.42 15.61
C GLU A 257 73.32 -25.28 15.52
N MET A 258 73.72 -24.05 15.82
CA MET A 258 72.86 -22.88 15.65
C MET A 258 72.32 -22.72 14.22
N LEU A 259 73.15 -23.02 13.20
CA LEU A 259 72.71 -22.98 11.80
C LEU A 259 71.71 -24.09 11.47
N LYS A 260 71.90 -25.30 12.02
CA LYS A 260 70.98 -26.43 11.84
C LYS A 260 69.64 -26.17 12.52
N ASP A 261 69.64 -25.66 13.75
CA ASP A 261 68.44 -25.26 14.47
C ASP A 261 67.66 -24.20 13.69
N LYS A 262 68.36 -23.19 13.16
CA LYS A 262 67.74 -22.16 12.33
C LYS A 262 67.14 -22.71 11.03
N MET A 263 67.79 -23.71 10.40
CA MET A 263 67.21 -24.40 9.24
C MET A 263 65.95 -25.18 9.61
N ALA A 264 65.97 -25.93 10.73
CA ALA A 264 64.82 -26.70 11.20
C ALA A 264 63.61 -25.79 11.50
N GLN A 265 63.83 -24.70 12.24
CA GLN A 265 62.79 -23.71 12.53
C GLN A 265 62.24 -23.05 11.26
N SER A 266 63.12 -22.69 10.31
CA SER A 266 62.67 -22.08 9.05
C SER A 266 61.81 -23.05 8.24
N LEU A 267 62.10 -24.36 8.30
CA LEU A 267 61.34 -25.39 7.61
C LEU A 267 59.96 -25.60 8.25
N GLU A 268 59.88 -25.63 9.57
CA GLU A 268 58.61 -25.72 10.31
C GLU A 268 57.70 -24.52 10.01
N MET A 269 58.28 -23.31 10.01
CA MET A 269 57.55 -22.07 9.67
C MET A 269 57.09 -22.03 8.21
N PHE A 270 57.71 -22.80 7.32
CA PHE A 270 57.33 -22.89 5.91
C PHE A 270 56.16 -23.84 5.65
N GLY A 271 55.94 -24.85 6.51
CA GLY A 271 54.88 -25.86 6.34
C GLY A 271 53.48 -25.29 6.00
N PRO A 272 52.96 -24.27 6.70
CA PRO A 272 51.66 -23.67 6.36
C PRO A 272 51.62 -23.05 4.96
N THR A 273 52.75 -22.52 4.48
CA THR A 273 52.84 -21.96 3.11
C THR A 273 52.90 -23.07 2.07
N GLU A 274 53.63 -24.14 2.35
CA GLU A 274 53.67 -25.32 1.48
C GLU A 274 52.28 -25.93 1.28
N ASP A 275 51.54 -26.14 2.37
CA ASP A 275 50.17 -26.66 2.32
C ASP A 275 49.24 -25.75 1.51
N ALA A 276 49.35 -24.42 1.71
CA ALA A 276 48.53 -23.44 0.99
C ALA A 276 48.84 -23.43 -0.52
N LEU A 277 50.11 -23.55 -0.91
CA LEU A 277 50.52 -23.61 -2.32
C LEU A 277 50.06 -24.91 -2.99
N HIS A 278 50.17 -26.05 -2.30
CA HIS A 278 49.67 -27.34 -2.81
C HIS A 278 48.15 -27.34 -2.97
N GLN A 279 47.41 -26.80 -2.01
CA GLN A 279 45.95 -26.65 -2.10
C GLN A 279 45.54 -25.76 -3.29
N ALA A 280 46.35 -24.74 -3.60
CA ALA A 280 46.17 -23.89 -4.76
C ALA A 280 46.67 -24.51 -6.07
N GLY A 281 47.20 -25.74 -6.06
CA GLY A 281 47.70 -26.44 -7.24
C GLY A 281 48.98 -25.86 -7.83
N ILE A 282 49.76 -25.12 -7.04
CA ILE A 282 51.05 -24.57 -7.49
C ILE A 282 52.13 -25.64 -7.35
N GLU A 283 52.70 -26.04 -8.48
CA GLU A 283 53.86 -26.93 -8.51
C GLU A 283 55.15 -26.14 -8.26
N PHE A 284 55.93 -26.57 -7.27
CA PHE A 284 57.26 -26.03 -7.02
C PHE A 284 58.19 -27.14 -6.47
N VAL A 285 59.50 -26.98 -6.69
CA VAL A 285 60.52 -27.84 -6.07
C VAL A 285 60.80 -27.35 -4.66
N HIS A 286 60.76 -28.26 -3.68
CA HIS A 286 60.95 -27.92 -2.28
C HIS A 286 62.40 -27.42 -2.06
N PRO A 287 62.63 -26.26 -1.41
CA PRO A 287 63.98 -25.71 -1.24
C PRO A 287 64.99 -26.60 -0.52
N ALA A 288 64.52 -27.60 0.26
CA ALA A 288 65.41 -28.62 0.83
C ALA A 288 66.00 -29.55 -0.22
N GLU A 289 65.21 -29.97 -1.22
CA GLU A 289 65.68 -30.79 -2.34
C GLU A 289 66.73 -30.01 -3.15
N GLU A 290 66.49 -28.71 -3.42
CA GLU A 290 67.47 -27.85 -4.10
C GLU A 290 68.81 -27.77 -3.37
N VAL A 291 68.78 -27.77 -2.03
CA VAL A 291 69.98 -27.75 -1.20
C VAL A 291 70.70 -29.09 -1.24
N GLU A 292 69.97 -30.20 -1.17
CA GLU A 292 70.52 -31.55 -1.26
C GLU A 292 71.20 -31.78 -2.62
N ASP A 293 70.52 -31.45 -3.71
CA ASP A 293 71.08 -31.51 -5.07
C ASP A 293 72.32 -30.62 -5.21
N GLY A 294 72.26 -29.41 -4.66
CA GLY A 294 73.40 -28.50 -4.62
C GLY A 294 74.59 -29.07 -3.84
N ASN A 295 74.33 -29.78 -2.74
CA ASN A 295 75.37 -30.44 -1.94
C ASN A 295 75.96 -31.66 -2.65
N LEU A 296 75.13 -32.47 -3.33
CA LEU A 296 75.58 -33.59 -4.16
C LEU A 296 76.48 -33.11 -5.29
N SER A 297 76.08 -32.05 -6.00
CA SER A 297 76.88 -31.44 -7.06
C SER A 297 78.24 -30.95 -6.56
N ARG A 298 78.28 -30.32 -5.37
CA ARG A 298 79.54 -29.89 -4.73
C ARG A 298 80.44 -31.08 -4.38
N ARG A 299 79.87 -32.16 -3.83
CA ARG A 299 80.62 -33.38 -3.49
C ARG A 299 81.21 -34.01 -4.75
N SER A 300 80.45 -34.11 -5.83
CA SER A 300 80.94 -34.61 -7.13
C SER A 300 82.17 -33.83 -7.60
N LYS A 301 82.07 -32.49 -7.63
CA LYS A 301 83.18 -31.62 -8.05
C LYS A 301 84.43 -31.81 -7.20
N ILE A 302 84.30 -31.95 -5.86
CA ILE A 302 85.45 -32.18 -4.98
C ILE A 302 86.11 -33.54 -5.27
N VAL A 303 85.31 -34.58 -5.52
CA VAL A 303 85.82 -35.91 -5.87
C VAL A 303 86.58 -35.85 -7.21
N GLU A 304 86.03 -35.15 -8.20
CA GLU A 304 86.70 -34.92 -9.50
C GLU A 304 88.05 -34.20 -9.32
N TYR A 305 88.11 -33.14 -8.50
CA TYR A 305 89.37 -32.45 -8.20
C TYR A 305 90.38 -33.34 -7.49
N ARG A 306 89.93 -34.15 -6.52
CA ARG A 306 90.81 -35.12 -5.83
C ARG A 306 91.35 -36.17 -6.78
N ALA A 307 90.52 -36.69 -7.69
CA ALA A 307 90.96 -37.64 -8.71
C ALA A 307 92.01 -37.02 -9.65
N HIS A 308 91.87 -35.74 -10.00
CA HIS A 308 92.87 -35.02 -10.80
C HIS A 308 94.21 -34.85 -10.06
N LEU A 309 94.17 -34.50 -8.78
CA LEU A 309 95.38 -34.37 -7.95
C LEU A 309 96.08 -35.71 -7.74
N ALA A 310 95.34 -36.78 -7.46
CA ALA A 310 95.88 -38.13 -7.31
C ALA A 310 96.63 -38.59 -8.57
N LYS A 311 96.06 -38.34 -9.77
CA LYS A 311 96.75 -38.61 -11.05
C LYS A 311 98.07 -37.86 -11.18
N GLN A 312 98.14 -36.60 -10.74
CA GLN A 312 99.39 -35.83 -10.77
C GLN A 312 100.42 -36.39 -9.78
N GLU A 313 100.01 -36.82 -8.60
CA GLU A 313 100.90 -37.47 -7.63
C GLU A 313 101.41 -38.82 -8.14
N GLU A 314 100.56 -39.64 -8.77
CA GLU A 314 100.97 -40.89 -9.41
C GLU A 314 102.08 -40.68 -10.45
N VAL A 315 101.97 -39.63 -11.27
CA VAL A 315 103.00 -39.26 -12.26
C VAL A 315 104.32 -38.87 -11.58
N LYS A 316 104.27 -38.09 -10.49
CA LYS A 316 105.47 -37.71 -9.73
C LYS A 316 106.13 -38.91 -9.05
N ILE A 317 105.34 -39.79 -8.42
CA ILE A 317 105.84 -41.02 -7.78
C ILE A 317 106.47 -41.96 -8.83
N ALA A 318 105.90 -42.05 -10.02
CA ALA A 318 106.48 -42.82 -11.12
C ALA A 318 107.85 -42.27 -11.55
N ALA A 319 108.00 -40.94 -11.63
CA ALA A 319 109.26 -40.28 -11.94
C ALA A 319 110.32 -40.49 -10.84
N GLU A 320 109.97 -40.30 -9.56
CA GLU A 320 110.87 -40.56 -8.42
C GLU A 320 111.28 -42.03 -8.33
N ARG A 321 110.38 -42.98 -8.65
CA ARG A 321 110.73 -44.41 -8.73
C ARG A 321 111.70 -44.70 -9.88
N GLU A 322 111.57 -44.03 -11.01
CA GLU A 322 112.53 -44.08 -12.13
C GLU A 322 113.89 -43.53 -11.71
N GLU A 323 113.94 -42.39 -11.02
CA GLU A 323 115.18 -41.81 -10.48
C GLU A 323 115.83 -42.71 -9.43
N LEU A 324 115.06 -43.26 -8.49
CA LEU A 324 115.55 -44.23 -7.51
C LEU A 324 116.07 -45.51 -8.17
N LYS A 325 115.45 -45.98 -9.26
CA LYS A 325 115.98 -47.09 -10.06
C LYS A 325 117.33 -46.71 -10.69
N ARG A 326 117.44 -45.53 -11.31
CA ARG A 326 118.70 -45.02 -11.89
C ARG A 326 119.79 -44.84 -10.83
N ALA A 327 119.44 -44.29 -9.67
CA ALA A 327 120.33 -44.14 -8.53
C ALA A 327 120.80 -45.50 -7.98
N LYS A 328 119.91 -46.50 -7.88
CA LYS A 328 120.30 -47.89 -7.52
C LYS A 328 121.22 -48.53 -8.56
N VAL A 329 121.00 -48.29 -9.87
CA VAL A 329 121.92 -48.77 -10.92
C VAL A 329 123.30 -48.10 -10.77
N LEU A 330 123.35 -46.79 -10.59
CA LEU A 330 124.60 -46.04 -10.34
C LEU A 330 125.32 -46.50 -9.06
N GLN A 331 124.59 -46.73 -7.97
CA GLN A 331 125.14 -47.24 -6.71
C GLN A 331 125.64 -48.70 -6.86
N SER A 332 124.94 -49.53 -7.63
CA SER A 332 125.39 -50.90 -7.94
C SER A 332 126.63 -50.94 -8.85
N GLN A 333 126.80 -49.94 -9.73
CA GLN A 333 128.01 -49.75 -10.53
C GLN A 333 129.18 -49.24 -9.69
N GLN A 334 128.94 -48.35 -8.71
CA GLN A 334 129.95 -47.93 -7.74
C GLN A 334 130.43 -49.08 -6.83
N TYR A 335 129.55 -50.03 -6.48
CA TYR A 335 129.92 -51.20 -5.67
C TYR A 335 130.61 -52.33 -6.48
N ARG A 336 130.40 -52.42 -7.80
CA ARG A 336 131.15 -53.36 -8.67
C ARG A 336 132.60 -52.95 -8.94
N GLY A 337 133.03 -51.76 -8.49
CA GLY A 337 134.39 -51.26 -8.63
C GLY A 337 135.30 -51.38 -7.40
N LYS A 338 134.85 -51.98 -6.29
CA LYS A 338 135.71 -52.23 -5.10
C LYS A 338 135.73 -53.72 -4.77
N THR A 339 136.65 -54.42 -5.40
CA THR A 339 137.08 -55.76 -5.03
C THR A 339 137.64 -55.77 -3.60
N VAL A 340 137.21 -56.78 -2.84
CA VAL A 340 137.82 -57.25 -1.60
C VAL A 340 139.25 -57.70 -1.91
N HIS A 341 140.23 -56.79 -1.83
CA HIS A 341 141.67 -57.08 -1.70
C HIS A 341 142.37 -55.83 -1.15
N GLN A 342 142.49 -55.79 0.18
CA GLN A 342 143.55 -55.17 1.00
C GLN A 342 143.01 -54.97 2.42
N ILE A 343 142.94 -56.08 3.17
CA ILE A 343 143.01 -56.09 4.63
C ILE A 343 144.25 -56.91 4.94
N THR A 344 145.40 -56.25 5.01
CA THR A 344 146.63 -56.60 5.75
C THR A 344 147.72 -55.62 5.32
N GLU A 345 147.81 -54.50 6.01
CA GLU A 345 149.00 -53.93 6.67
C GLU A 345 148.57 -52.74 7.53
#